data_AF-A0A542FYI4-F1
#
_entry.id   AF-A0A542FYI4-F1
#
_cell.length_a   1.000
_cell.length_b   1.000
_cell.length_c   1.000
_cell.angle_alpha   90.00
_cell.angle_beta   90.00
_cell.angle_gamma   90.00
#
_symmetry.space_group_name_H-M   'P 1'
#
loop_
_entity.id
_entity.type
_entity.pdbx_description
1 polymer ?
#
loop_
_entity_poly.entity_id
_entity_poly.type
_entity_poly.pdbx_seq_one_letter_code
_entity_poly.pdbx_strand_id
1 'polypeptide(L)'
;MGAVWIASLVAVAAIAAAATYGLVSIAPVAVSEGAEQIAALEPDSTRTVPAGWFGAGASSATYTFYGLTLFETTTGMNGGGSDCFAVVLSSDLPAEDENVQNGYSLSGPVYSACRVGSFPASITLGVDSASPPELRTQFPDAALKFIKDGNRIGVFLGSLAGAE
;
A
#
# COMPACT_ATOMS: atom_id res chain seq x y z
N MET A 1 8.30 3.07 49.23
CA MET A 1 7.10 2.32 48.79
C MET A 1 6.42 2.94 47.57
N GLY A 2 6.40 4.27 47.37
CA GLY A 2 5.74 4.89 46.20
C GLY A 2 6.39 4.64 44.83
N ALA A 3 7.72 4.55 44.75
CA ALA A 3 8.43 4.43 43.47
C ALA A 3 8.13 3.13 42.70
N VAL A 4 7.96 2.00 43.42
CA VAL A 4 7.67 0.70 42.79
C VAL A 4 6.27 0.69 42.17
N TRP A 5 5.29 1.29 42.84
CA TRP A 5 3.92 1.38 42.32
C TRP A 5 3.83 2.25 41.06
N ILE A 6 4.53 3.39 41.04
CA ILE A 6 4.59 4.25 39.85
C ILE A 6 5.26 3.53 38.68
N ALA A 7 6.37 2.82 38.93
CA ALA A 7 7.05 2.04 37.89
C ALA A 7 6.14 0.96 37.28
N SER A 8 5.35 0.26 38.11
CA SER A 8 4.38 -0.72 37.61
C SER A 8 3.28 -0.09 36.75
N LEU A 9 2.74 1.08 37.15
CA LEU A 9 1.73 1.77 36.36
C LEU A 9 2.26 2.24 35.00
N VAL A 10 3.49 2.77 34.96
CA VAL A 10 4.12 3.19 33.71
C VAL A 10 4.35 1.99 32.78
N ALA A 11 4.79 0.85 33.31
CA ALA A 11 4.98 -0.36 32.52
C ALA A 11 3.66 -0.86 31.92
N VAL A 12 2.59 -0.93 32.71
CA VAL A 12 1.26 -1.36 32.23
C VAL A 12 0.73 -0.39 31.17
N ALA A 13 0.88 0.93 31.39
CA ALA A 13 0.45 1.93 30.42
C ALA A 13 1.21 1.82 29.10
N ALA A 14 2.53 1.60 29.14
CA ALA A 14 3.34 1.41 27.93
C ALA A 14 2.95 0.15 27.17
N ILE A 15 2.72 -0.96 27.85
CA ILE A 15 2.28 -2.23 27.24
C ILE A 15 0.89 -2.06 26.61
N ALA A 16 -0.05 -1.46 27.34
CA ALA A 16 -1.40 -1.22 26.84
C ALA A 16 -1.39 -0.27 25.63
N ALA A 17 -0.57 0.77 25.66
CA ALA A 17 -0.39 1.69 24.53
C ALA A 17 0.20 0.97 23.32
N ALA A 18 1.24 0.16 23.50
CA ALA A 18 1.85 -0.62 22.42
C ALA A 18 0.87 -1.64 21.83
N ALA A 19 0.11 -2.34 22.67
CA ALA A 19 -0.90 -3.30 22.24
C ALA A 19 -2.05 -2.62 21.48
N THR A 20 -2.56 -1.49 22.01
CA THR A 20 -3.62 -0.72 21.36
C THR A 20 -3.13 -0.14 20.04
N TYR A 21 -1.92 0.40 20.00
CA TYR A 21 -1.31 0.90 18.77
C TYR A 21 -1.13 -0.20 17.73
N GLY A 22 -0.62 -1.37 18.13
CA GLY A 22 -0.49 -2.54 17.25
C GLY A 22 -1.84 -2.96 16.68
N LEU A 23 -2.86 -3.11 17.54
CA LEU A 23 -4.22 -3.47 17.14
C LEU A 23 -4.87 -2.43 16.21
N VAL A 24 -4.68 -1.14 16.47
CA VAL A 24 -5.21 -0.05 15.63
C VAL A 24 -4.45 0.04 14.30
N SER A 25 -3.13 -0.20 14.30
CA SER A 25 -2.32 -0.17 13.08
C SER A 25 -2.74 -1.25 12.09
N ILE A 26 -3.27 -2.38 12.58
CA ILE A 26 -3.80 -3.51 11.81
C ILE A 26 -5.35 -3.47 11.73
N ALA A 27 -5.99 -2.41 12.23
CA ALA A 27 -7.44 -2.34 12.25
C ALA A 27 -8.02 -2.62 10.85
N PRO A 28 -9.01 -3.54 10.75
CA PRO A 28 -9.41 -4.08 9.47
C PRO A 28 -9.95 -2.98 8.57
N VAL A 29 -9.34 -2.82 7.39
CA VAL A 29 -9.99 -2.07 6.32
C VAL A 29 -11.21 -2.89 5.91
N ALA A 30 -12.41 -2.32 6.01
CA ALA A 30 -13.64 -3.08 5.83
C ALA A 30 -13.65 -3.82 4.48
N VAL A 31 -13.63 -5.16 4.53
CA VAL A 31 -13.73 -6.03 3.35
C VAL A 31 -14.96 -6.90 3.44
N SER A 32 -15.65 -7.01 2.32
CA SER A 32 -16.82 -7.87 2.14
C SER A 32 -16.47 -9.28 1.63
N GLU A 33 -15.17 -9.63 1.50
CA GLU A 33 -14.74 -10.79 0.68
C GLU A 33 -13.89 -11.87 1.40
N GLY A 34 -13.76 -11.84 2.74
CA GLY A 34 -13.20 -12.96 3.50
C GLY A 34 -11.70 -13.26 3.31
N ALA A 35 -10.97 -12.44 2.53
CA ALA A 35 -9.52 -12.54 2.39
C ALA A 35 -8.79 -12.04 3.65
N GLU A 36 -7.68 -12.68 4.00
CA GLU A 36 -6.88 -12.32 5.18
C GLU A 36 -6.13 -11.01 4.93
N GLN A 37 -6.30 -10.03 5.83
CA GLN A 37 -5.48 -8.82 5.81
C GLN A 37 -4.11 -9.11 6.41
N ILE A 38 -3.07 -8.99 5.59
CA ILE A 38 -1.69 -9.26 6.00
C ILE A 38 -0.90 -7.99 6.32
N ALA A 39 -1.37 -6.83 5.85
CA ALA A 39 -0.77 -5.54 6.16
C ALA A 39 -1.76 -4.38 6.03
N ALA A 40 -1.43 -3.27 6.67
CA ALA A 40 -2.05 -1.96 6.44
C ALA A 40 -0.92 -0.95 6.23
N LEU A 41 -0.77 -0.48 4.99
CA LEU A 41 0.31 0.43 4.60
C LEU A 41 -0.02 1.85 5.05
N GLU A 42 0.99 2.52 5.60
CA GLU A 42 0.97 3.92 5.97
C GLU A 42 1.85 4.72 4.99
N PRO A 43 1.62 6.04 4.85
CA PRO A 43 2.39 6.85 3.92
C PRO A 43 3.88 6.84 4.25
N ASP A 44 4.69 6.61 3.23
CA ASP A 44 6.14 6.54 3.31
C ASP A 44 6.77 7.88 2.91
N SER A 45 7.16 8.69 3.90
CA SER A 45 7.83 9.97 3.65
C SER A 45 9.24 9.86 3.03
N THR A 46 9.81 8.65 2.95
CA THR A 46 11.16 8.42 2.41
C THR A 46 11.16 8.18 0.90
N ARG A 47 9.98 7.98 0.31
CA ARG A 47 9.80 7.77 -1.13
C ARG A 47 8.88 8.84 -1.69
N THR A 48 9.32 9.50 -2.73
CA THR A 48 8.54 10.50 -3.45
C THR A 48 8.28 10.04 -4.88
N VAL A 49 7.19 10.52 -5.45
CA VAL A 49 6.84 10.31 -6.85
C VAL A 49 6.83 11.67 -7.53
N PRO A 50 7.52 11.87 -8.65
CA PRO A 50 7.51 13.15 -9.36
C PRO A 50 6.10 13.56 -9.78
N ALA A 51 5.78 14.84 -9.57
CA ALA A 51 4.49 15.38 -9.96
C ALA A 51 4.27 15.24 -11.48
N GLY A 52 3.07 14.82 -11.88
CA GLY A 52 2.70 14.58 -13.27
C GLY A 52 3.07 13.18 -13.78
N TRP A 53 3.85 12.38 -13.05
CA TRP A 53 4.11 10.99 -13.42
C TRP A 53 2.89 10.11 -13.11
N PHE A 54 2.29 9.51 -14.15
CA PHE A 54 1.05 8.74 -14.06
C PHE A 54 -0.10 9.41 -13.27
N GLY A 55 -0.18 10.74 -13.36
CA GLY A 55 -1.23 11.52 -12.66
C GLY A 55 -0.95 11.75 -11.16
N ALA A 56 0.26 11.45 -10.67
CA ALA A 56 0.69 11.83 -9.33
C ALA A 56 0.63 13.36 -9.15
N GLY A 57 0.09 13.81 -8.03
CA GLY A 57 0.12 15.20 -7.62
C GLY A 57 1.38 15.54 -6.84
N ALA A 58 1.66 16.82 -6.65
CA ALA A 58 2.82 17.30 -5.90
C ALA A 58 2.82 16.93 -4.39
N SER A 59 1.69 16.45 -3.88
CA SER A 59 1.52 16.01 -2.49
C SER A 59 0.89 14.62 -2.39
N SER A 60 1.04 13.80 -3.45
CA SER A 60 0.56 12.43 -3.44
C SER A 60 1.26 11.62 -2.35
N ALA A 61 0.48 10.98 -1.48
CA ALA A 61 1.03 10.01 -0.55
C ALA A 61 1.57 8.80 -1.31
N THR A 62 2.70 8.27 -0.86
CA THR A 62 3.38 7.08 -1.38
C THR A 62 3.37 5.99 -0.32
N TYR A 63 3.40 4.73 -0.72
CA TYR A 63 3.36 3.57 0.15
C TYR A 63 4.27 2.50 -0.44
N THR A 64 4.94 1.72 0.40
CA THR A 64 5.88 0.70 -0.04
C THR A 64 5.46 -0.69 0.42
N PHE A 65 5.60 -1.68 -0.46
CA PHE A 65 5.29 -3.08 -0.14
C PHE A 65 6.15 -4.04 -0.96
N TYR A 66 7.17 -4.63 -0.34
CA TYR A 66 8.03 -5.67 -0.93
C TYR A 66 8.45 -5.41 -2.39
N GLY A 67 9.09 -4.27 -2.65
CA GLY A 67 9.57 -3.88 -3.98
C GLY A 67 8.49 -3.29 -4.91
N LEU A 68 7.27 -3.14 -4.42
CA LEU A 68 6.22 -2.33 -5.04
C LEU A 68 6.16 -0.96 -4.39
N THR A 69 5.89 0.06 -5.21
CA THR A 69 5.50 1.39 -4.73
C THR A 69 4.07 1.66 -5.16
N LEU A 70 3.25 2.06 -4.21
CA LEU A 70 1.90 2.55 -4.44
C LEU A 70 1.88 4.06 -4.21
N PHE A 71 1.08 4.80 -4.96
CA PHE A 71 0.98 6.24 -4.76
C PHE A 71 -0.39 6.76 -5.17
N GLU A 72 -0.82 7.83 -4.51
CA GLU A 72 -2.06 8.50 -4.85
C GLU A 72 -1.95 9.22 -6.20
N THR A 73 -3.03 9.20 -6.97
CA THR A 73 -3.11 9.95 -8.22
C THR A 73 -4.27 10.93 -8.18
N THR A 74 -4.07 12.09 -8.78
CA THR A 74 -5.10 13.13 -8.92
C THR A 74 -6.19 12.74 -9.93
N THR A 75 -5.89 11.78 -10.80
CA THR A 75 -6.80 11.20 -11.78
C THR A 75 -6.40 9.75 -12.01
N GLY A 76 -7.37 8.87 -12.23
CA GLY A 76 -7.10 7.48 -12.61
C GLY A 76 -6.55 7.41 -14.02
N MET A 77 -5.58 6.51 -14.26
CA MET A 77 -5.02 6.32 -15.59
C MET A 77 -6.09 5.92 -16.62
N ASN A 78 -7.13 5.21 -16.17
CA ASN A 78 -8.17 4.60 -17.00
C ASN A 78 -9.60 5.16 -16.77
N GLY A 79 -9.78 6.25 -16.00
CA GLY A 79 -11.13 6.79 -15.76
C GLY A 79 -11.25 7.77 -14.60
N GLY A 80 -12.48 8.27 -14.40
CA GLY A 80 -12.84 9.22 -13.35
C GLY A 80 -13.29 8.55 -12.04
N GLY A 81 -13.12 9.28 -10.94
CA GLY A 81 -13.46 8.85 -9.59
C GLY A 81 -12.82 9.78 -8.55
N SER A 82 -12.92 9.44 -7.27
CA SER A 82 -12.14 10.08 -6.20
C SER A 82 -11.11 9.10 -5.63
N ASP A 83 -10.17 9.58 -4.82
CA ASP A 83 -9.22 8.72 -4.08
C ASP A 83 -8.51 7.68 -4.96
N CYS A 84 -7.97 8.12 -6.10
CA CYS A 84 -7.27 7.23 -7.01
C CYS A 84 -5.89 6.87 -6.47
N PHE A 85 -5.44 5.65 -6.76
CA PHE A 85 -4.07 5.24 -6.51
C PHE A 85 -3.57 4.31 -7.62
N ALA A 86 -2.25 4.24 -7.74
CA ALA A 86 -1.55 3.37 -8.67
C ALA A 86 -0.55 2.47 -7.94
N VAL A 87 -0.17 1.37 -8.58
CA VAL A 87 0.88 0.44 -8.15
C VAL A 87 1.87 0.26 -9.29
N VAL A 88 3.14 0.40 -8.97
CA VAL A 88 4.29 0.23 -9.88
C VAL A 88 5.39 -0.58 -9.20
N LEU A 89 6.33 -1.10 -9.98
CA LEU A 89 7.58 -1.60 -9.43
C LEU A 89 8.37 -0.43 -8.84
N SER A 90 8.93 -0.59 -7.64
CA SER A 90 9.77 0.46 -7.03
C SER A 90 11.03 0.76 -7.86
N SER A 91 11.48 -0.19 -8.68
CA SER A 91 12.60 -0.01 -9.62
C SER A 91 12.26 0.85 -10.83
N ASP A 92 10.98 0.99 -11.15
CA ASP A 92 10.48 1.82 -12.26
C ASP A 92 10.13 3.24 -11.77
N LEU A 93 10.54 3.61 -10.56
CA LEU A 93 10.38 4.99 -10.10
C LEU A 93 11.45 5.88 -10.74
N PRO A 94 11.06 6.98 -11.42
CA PRO A 94 12.00 8.00 -11.85
C PRO A 94 12.69 8.66 -10.66
N ALA A 95 13.92 9.13 -10.85
CA ALA A 95 14.60 9.99 -9.88
C ALA A 95 13.84 11.32 -9.74
N GLU A 96 13.96 11.96 -8.57
CA GLU A 96 13.20 13.18 -8.24
C GLU A 96 13.44 14.35 -9.20
N ASP A 97 14.63 14.39 -9.81
CA ASP A 97 15.07 15.42 -10.76
C ASP A 97 14.85 15.03 -12.24
N GLU A 98 14.35 13.83 -12.51
CA GLU A 98 14.18 13.34 -13.87
C GLU A 98 12.92 13.93 -14.52
N ASN A 99 13.06 14.45 -15.75
CA ASN A 99 11.91 15.00 -16.47
C ASN A 99 11.03 13.89 -17.05
N VAL A 100 10.07 13.44 -16.24
CA VAL A 100 9.08 12.42 -16.57
C VAL A 100 8.19 12.73 -17.80
N GLN A 101 8.22 13.97 -18.30
CA GLN A 101 7.46 14.40 -19.48
C GLN A 101 8.10 13.98 -20.82
N ASN A 102 9.38 13.57 -20.83
CA ASN A 102 10.10 13.18 -22.05
C ASN A 102 9.95 11.70 -22.43
N GLY A 103 9.03 10.99 -21.78
CA GLY A 103 8.85 9.54 -21.93
C GLY A 103 9.75 8.78 -20.95
N TYR A 104 9.15 7.80 -20.27
CA TYR A 104 9.81 6.97 -19.27
C TYR A 104 9.62 5.50 -19.63
N SER A 105 10.68 4.69 -19.53
CA SER A 105 10.60 3.26 -19.80
C SER A 105 10.19 2.51 -18.54
N LEU A 106 9.11 1.74 -18.64
CA LEU A 106 8.64 0.87 -17.58
C LEU A 106 9.09 -0.56 -17.85
N SER A 107 9.62 -1.22 -16.83
CA SER A 107 9.95 -2.64 -16.88
C SER A 107 8.74 -3.51 -16.52
N GLY A 108 7.86 -3.00 -15.65
CA GLY A 108 6.71 -3.72 -15.13
C GLY A 108 5.35 -3.14 -15.53
N PRO A 109 4.27 -3.89 -15.22
CA PRO A 109 2.92 -3.40 -15.37
C PRO A 109 2.63 -2.25 -14.40
N VAL A 110 1.83 -1.28 -14.85
CA VAL A 110 1.25 -0.25 -13.97
C VAL A 110 -0.22 -0.53 -13.78
N TYR A 111 -0.64 -0.63 -12.52
CA TYR A 111 -2.05 -0.79 -12.16
C TYR A 111 -2.56 0.53 -11.58
N SER A 112 -3.80 0.88 -11.87
CA SER A 112 -4.46 2.04 -11.24
C SER A 112 -5.94 1.78 -11.04
N ALA A 113 -6.49 2.33 -9.96
CA ALA A 113 -7.91 2.27 -9.66
C ALA A 113 -8.35 3.54 -8.90
N CYS A 114 -9.63 3.86 -9.01
CA CYS A 114 -10.27 4.96 -8.29
C CYS A 114 -11.48 4.46 -7.52
N ARG A 115 -11.83 5.19 -6.45
CA ARG A 115 -13.11 5.02 -5.76
C ARG A 115 -14.23 5.57 -6.65
N VAL A 116 -15.32 4.82 -6.72
CA VAL A 116 -16.54 5.23 -7.43
C VAL A 116 -17.74 5.05 -6.50
N GLY A 117 -18.27 6.18 -6.02
CA GLY A 117 -19.33 6.18 -5.01
C GLY A 117 -18.88 5.45 -3.73
N SER A 118 -19.65 4.45 -3.32
CA SER A 118 -19.35 3.64 -2.12
C SER A 118 -18.34 2.50 -2.37
N PHE A 119 -17.91 2.29 -3.61
CA PHE A 119 -16.95 1.23 -3.94
C PHE A 119 -15.52 1.76 -3.79
N PRO A 120 -14.73 1.24 -2.83
CA PRO A 120 -13.37 1.73 -2.62
C PRO A 120 -12.49 1.41 -3.83
N ALA A 121 -11.44 2.23 -4.01
CA ALA A 121 -10.41 1.93 -4.98
C ALA A 121 -9.73 0.61 -4.58
N SER A 122 -9.71 -0.36 -5.49
CA SER A 122 -9.05 -1.64 -5.26
C SER A 122 -8.29 -2.12 -6.48
N ILE A 123 -7.11 -2.71 -6.24
CA ILE A 123 -6.21 -3.25 -7.26
C ILE A 123 -5.87 -4.68 -6.84
N THR A 124 -6.05 -5.63 -7.74
CA THR A 124 -5.66 -7.03 -7.53
C THR A 124 -4.57 -7.39 -8.53
N LEU A 125 -3.50 -8.02 -8.04
CA LEU A 125 -2.41 -8.53 -8.87
C LEU A 125 -1.97 -9.91 -8.39
N GLY A 126 -1.55 -10.76 -9.33
CA GLY A 126 -0.93 -12.04 -9.04
C GLY A 126 0.57 -11.88 -8.83
N VAL A 127 1.16 -12.70 -7.96
CA VAL A 127 2.61 -12.75 -7.80
C VAL A 127 3.18 -13.73 -8.84
N ASP A 128 3.64 -13.18 -9.96
CA ASP A 128 4.23 -13.93 -11.08
C ASP A 128 5.68 -13.52 -11.35
N SER A 129 6.29 -14.01 -12.44
CA SER A 129 7.69 -13.75 -12.79
C SER A 129 8.03 -12.28 -13.05
N ALA A 130 7.05 -11.43 -13.36
CA ALA A 130 7.22 -9.97 -13.48
C ALA A 130 7.22 -9.24 -12.13
N SER A 131 6.88 -9.93 -11.03
CA SER A 131 6.86 -9.35 -9.68
C SER A 131 8.27 -9.19 -9.07
N PRO A 132 8.46 -8.23 -8.15
CA PRO A 132 9.73 -8.04 -7.44
C PRO A 132 10.23 -9.32 -6.76
N PRO A 133 11.55 -9.55 -6.70
CA PRO A 133 12.11 -10.74 -6.08
C PRO A 133 11.74 -10.86 -4.60
N GLU A 134 11.67 -9.75 -3.87
CA GLU A 134 11.23 -9.76 -2.47
C GLU A 134 9.79 -10.26 -2.33
N LEU A 135 8.89 -9.78 -3.20
CA LEU A 135 7.48 -10.17 -3.21
C LEU A 135 7.32 -11.66 -3.52
N ARG A 136 8.01 -12.15 -4.57
CA ARG A 136 7.99 -13.56 -4.99
C ARG A 136 8.52 -14.52 -3.91
N THR A 137 9.51 -14.06 -3.14
CA THR A 137 10.10 -14.87 -2.07
C THR A 137 9.14 -15.00 -0.88
N GLN A 138 8.41 -13.93 -0.55
CA GLN A 138 7.51 -13.91 0.60
C GLN A 138 6.13 -14.49 0.29
N PHE A 139 5.61 -14.26 -0.92
CA PHE A 139 4.26 -14.65 -1.33
C PHE A 139 4.27 -15.42 -2.66
N PRO A 140 4.92 -16.59 -2.73
CA PRO A 140 4.90 -17.41 -3.95
C PRO A 140 3.47 -17.87 -4.28
N ASP A 141 3.11 -17.84 -5.56
CA ASP A 141 1.80 -18.28 -6.09
C ASP A 141 0.58 -17.60 -5.44
N ALA A 142 0.77 -16.39 -4.91
CA ALA A 142 -0.26 -15.64 -4.21
C ALA A 142 -0.97 -14.62 -5.11
N ALA A 143 -2.20 -14.27 -4.74
CA ALA A 143 -2.90 -13.10 -5.24
C ALA A 143 -2.92 -12.02 -4.15
N LEU A 144 -2.55 -10.80 -4.49
CA LEU A 144 -2.59 -9.67 -3.57
C LEU A 144 -3.65 -8.68 -4.01
N LYS A 145 -4.48 -8.25 -3.06
CA LYS A 145 -5.45 -7.19 -3.27
C LYS A 145 -5.12 -6.00 -2.37
N PHE A 146 -5.04 -4.82 -2.96
CA PHE A 146 -4.79 -3.56 -2.30
C PHE A 146 -6.08 -2.76 -2.29
N ILE A 147 -6.50 -2.26 -1.12
CA ILE A 147 -7.73 -1.47 -0.98
C ILE A 147 -7.38 -0.18 -0.27
N LYS A 148 -7.70 0.95 -0.91
CA LYS A 148 -7.49 2.27 -0.32
C LYS A 148 -8.63 2.62 0.64
N ASP A 149 -8.26 2.98 1.87
CA ASP A 149 -9.16 3.49 2.90
C ASP A 149 -8.56 4.73 3.55
N GLY A 150 -9.16 5.90 3.28
CA GLY A 150 -8.59 7.18 3.68
C GLY A 150 -7.13 7.30 3.24
N ASN A 151 -6.24 7.44 4.22
CA ASN A 151 -4.79 7.60 4.03
C ASN A 151 -3.99 6.31 4.29
N ARG A 152 -4.66 5.15 4.25
CA ARG A 152 -4.06 3.82 4.42
C ARG A 152 -4.41 2.93 3.24
N ILE A 153 -3.58 1.92 3.00
CA ILE A 153 -3.88 0.86 2.02
C ILE A 153 -3.86 -0.49 2.73
N GLY A 154 -5.00 -1.15 2.79
CA GLY A 154 -5.07 -2.54 3.25
C GLY A 154 -4.51 -3.49 2.20
N VAL A 155 -3.68 -4.44 2.62
CA VAL A 155 -3.14 -5.51 1.77
C VAL A 155 -3.75 -6.84 2.19
N PHE A 156 -4.37 -7.51 1.24
CA PHE A 156 -5.09 -8.75 1.44
C PHE A 156 -4.47 -9.87 0.64
N LEU A 157 -4.32 -11.01 1.28
CA LEU A 157 -3.78 -12.22 0.68
C LEU A 157 -4.92 -13.12 0.21
N GLY A 158 -4.84 -13.53 -1.05
CA GLY A 158 -5.63 -14.59 -1.65
C GLY A 158 -4.73 -15.65 -2.27
N SER A 159 -5.30 -16.81 -2.57
CA SER A 159 -4.63 -17.84 -3.37
C SER A 159 -4.94 -17.62 -4.85
N LEU A 160 -3.95 -17.80 -5.74
CA LEU A 160 -4.22 -17.95 -7.16
C LEU A 160 -4.85 -19.33 -7.34
N ALA A 161 -6.16 -19.38 -7.61
CA ALA A 161 -6.83 -20.65 -7.93
C ALA A 161 -6.17 -21.25 -9.19
N GLY A 162 -5.38 -22.31 -9.02
CA GLY A 162 -4.63 -22.96 -10.12
C GLY A 162 -3.39 -23.78 -9.75
N ALA A 163 -3.02 -23.94 -8.48
CA ALA A 163 -2.01 -24.91 -8.05
C ALA A 163 -2.68 -26.22 -7.56
N GLU A 164 -3.27 -26.96 -8.49
CA GLU A 164 -3.59 -28.40 -8.33
C GLU A 164 -2.88 -29.20 -9.42
#